data_AF-A0A1V5WRJ4-F1
#
_entry.id   AF-A0A1V5WRJ4-F1
#
_cell.length_a   1.000
_cell.length_b   1.000
_cell.length_c   1.000
_cell.angle_alpha   90.00
_cell.angle_beta   90.00
_cell.angle_gamma   90.00
#
_symmetry.space_group_name_H-M   'P 1'
#
loop_
_entity.id
_entity.type
_entity.pdbx_description
1 polymer ?
#
loop_
_entity_poly.entity_id
_entity_poly.type
_entity_poly.pdbx_seq_one_letter_code
_entity_poly.pdbx_strand_id
1 'polypeptide(L)' 'MNEILHFHTGQDIKKIREDTERNYYMDAQEAKSYGIIDEVIDHRK' A
#
# COMPACT_ATOMS: atom_id res chain seq x y z
N MET A 1 9.53 -7.57 7.39
CA MET A 1 8.80 -6.43 6.78
C MET A 1 7.73 -6.92 5.79
N ASN A 2 8.08 -7.75 4.81
CA ASN A 2 7.15 -8.14 3.73
C ASN A 2 5.94 -8.96 4.20
N GLU A 3 6.08 -9.80 5.23
CA GLU A 3 4.96 -10.57 5.80
C GLU A 3 3.92 -9.70 6.51
N ILE A 4 4.37 -8.60 7.15
CA ILE A 4 3.48 -7.64 7.82
C ILE A 4 2.67 -6.88 6.77
N LEU A 5 3.34 -6.43 5.70
CA LEU A 5 2.67 -5.79 4.57
C LEU A 5 1.67 -6.73 3.93
N HIS A 6 2.01 -8.01 3.73
CA HIS A 6 1.08 -9.01 3.18
C HIS A 6 -0.17 -9.16 4.05
N PHE A 7 0.01 -9.28 5.36
CA PHE A 7 -1.10 -9.45 6.31
C PHE A 7 -2.06 -8.26 6.33
N HIS A 8 -1.54 -7.02 6.27
CA HIS A 8 -2.38 -5.82 6.36
C HIS A 8 -2.93 -5.34 5.02
N THR A 9 -2.20 -5.54 3.91
CA THR A 9 -2.61 -5.07 2.58
C THR A 9 -3.36 -6.13 1.75
N GLY A 10 -3.21 -7.41 2.12
CA GLY A 10 -3.70 -8.54 1.32
C GLY A 10 -2.95 -8.75 0.00
N GLN A 11 -1.89 -7.99 -0.28
CA GLN A 11 -1.10 -8.11 -1.51
C GLN A 11 -0.15 -9.29 -1.44
N ASP A 12 0.06 -10.00 -2.54
CA ASP A 12 0.99 -11.13 -2.61
C ASP A 12 2.41 -10.73 -2.17
N ILE A 13 3.08 -11.60 -1.41
CA ILE A 13 4.46 -11.40 -0.94
C ILE A 13 5.42 -11.15 -2.11
N LYS A 14 5.20 -11.78 -3.27
CA LYS A 14 6.03 -11.55 -4.47
C LYS A 14 5.90 -10.12 -4.96
N LYS A 15 4.68 -9.60 -5.03
CA LYS A 15 4.39 -8.23 -5.47
C LYS A 15 4.98 -7.20 -4.51
N ILE A 16 4.79 -7.40 -3.20
CA ILE A 16 5.43 -6.55 -2.17
C ILE A 16 6.94 -6.57 -2.32
N ARG A 17 7.56 -7.72 -2.62
CA ARG A 17 9.01 -7.82 -2.77
C ARG A 17 9.53 -7.05 -3.98
N GLU A 18 8.82 -7.05 -5.11
CA GLU A 18 9.17 -6.24 -6.28
C GLU A 18 8.95 -4.75 -6.02
N ASP A 19 7.82 -4.39 -5.40
CA ASP A 19 7.46 -3.00 -5.08
C ASP A 19 8.36 -2.39 -3.98
N THR A 20 9.00 -3.23 -3.14
CA THR A 20 9.94 -2.80 -2.08
C THR A 20 11.40 -2.88 -2.49
N GLU A 21 11.72 -3.41 -3.68
CA GLU A 21 13.09 -3.49 -4.19
C GLU A 21 13.64 -2.11 -4.59
N ARG A 22 12.74 -1.18 -4.93
CA ARG A 22 13.03 0.25 -5.15
C ARG A 22 12.00 1.11 -4.45
N ASN A 23 12.34 2.39 -4.23
CA ASN A 23 11.37 3.35 -3.70
C ASN A 23 10.17 3.44 -4.67
N TYR A 24 9.03 2.89 -4.25
CA TYR A 24 7.78 2.97 -4.98
C TYR A 24 6.90 4.03 -4.34
N TYR A 25 6.76 5.17 -5.03
CA TYR A 25 5.88 6.26 -4.60
C TYR A 25 4.49 5.99 -5.13
N MET A 26 3.50 6.08 -4.24
CA MET A 26 2.08 5.90 -4.57
C MET A 26 1.34 7.20 -4.27
N ASP A 27 0.40 7.55 -5.14
CA ASP A 27 -0.58 8.59 -4.83
C ASP A 27 -1.58 8.09 -3.78
N ALA A 28 -2.30 9.00 -3.13
CA ALA A 28 -3.25 8.65 -2.06
C ALA A 28 -4.29 7.61 -2.52
N GLN A 29 -4.78 7.72 -3.76
CA GLN A 29 -5.73 6.77 -4.32
C GLN A 29 -5.11 5.39 -4.54
N GLU A 30 -3.85 5.34 -4.98
CA GLU A 30 -3.12 4.09 -5.20
C GLU A 30 -2.81 3.41 -3.86
N ALA A 31 -2.41 4.17 -2.83
CA ALA A 31 -2.20 3.65 -1.49
C ALA A 31 -3.47 3.01 -0.91
N LYS A 32 -4.64 3.60 -1.20
CA LYS A 32 -5.94 3.01 -0.83
C LYS A 32 -6.21 1.70 -1.57
N SER A 33 -6.05 1.70 -2.88
CA SER A 33 -6.24 0.48 -3.69
C SER A 33 -5.23 -0.62 -3.36
N TYR A 34 -4.03 -0.25 -2.92
CA TYR A 34 -3.01 -1.17 -2.47
C TYR A 34 -3.35 -1.81 -1.11
N GLY A 35 -4.24 -1.19 -0.33
CA GLY A 35 -4.62 -1.65 1.01
C GLY A 35 -3.72 -1.11 2.12
N ILE A 36 -2.97 -0.04 1.85
CA ILE A 36 -2.11 0.61 2.86
C ILE A 36 -2.92 1.56 3.75
N ILE A 37 -3.98 2.17 3.19
CA ILE A 37 -4.89 3.09 3.88
C ILE A 37 -6.34 2.76 3.54
N ASP A 38 -7.27 3.04 4.45
CA ASP A 38 -8.70 2.73 4.26
C ASP A 38 -9.43 3.84 3.46
N GLU A 39 -9.09 5.10 3.72
CA GLU A 39 -9.78 6.25 3.12
C GLU A 39 -8.83 7.43 2.87
N VAL A 40 -9.09 8.15 1.77
CA VAL A 40 -8.42 9.40 1.40
C VAL A 40 -9.36 10.54 1.78
N ILE A 41 -8.94 11.41 2.70
CA ILE A 41 -9.74 12.55 3.15
C ILE A 41 -9.35 13.77 2.31
N ASP A 42 -10.23 14.16 1.38
CA ASP A 42 -9.99 15.31 0.49
C ASP A 42 -10.36 16.66 1.13
N HIS A 43 -11.32 16.68 2.05
CA HIS A 43 -11.72 17.87 2.82
C HIS A 43 -12.06 17.52 4.26
N ARG A 44 -11.47 18.26 5.22
CA ARG A 44 -11.92 18.27 6.60
C ARG A 44 -13.10 19.24 6.71
N LYS A 45 -14.28 18.72 7.03
CA LYS A 45 -15.43 19.54 7.43
C LYS A 45 -15.33 19.92 8.90
#